data_AF-A0AAU3H4Q7-F1
#
_entry.id   AF-A0AAU3H4Q7-F1
#
_cell.length_a   1.000
_cell.length_b   1.000
_cell.length_c   1.000
_cell.angle_alpha   90.00
_cell.angle_beta   90.00
_cell.angle_gamma   90.00
#
_symmetry.space_group_name_H-M   'P 1'
#
loop_
_entity.id
_entity.type
_entity.pdbx_description
1 polymer ?
#
loop_
_entity_poly.entity_id
_entity_poly.type
_entity_poly.pdbx_seq_one_letter_code
_entity_poly.pdbx_strand_id
1 'polypeptide(L)'
;MARPYHPGPKQFVFAVGDGNDQQVSVSDPQEAYVAFSAFFGNRDSDTYTIEDEPASQSLVLMPAQGVIARIETADQPRSEYLQVGGANRYLPSTMLFFENGYAGLDHFGQWFSDLADLDASPETRGATRAATITTEVAAIEEVARIWADSGIVDPSDQYYVFFDSHDVDDDRAERAELLKLIEFLGIERVDTPAEASDGEVWVRTDPRLDVEFERWS
;
A
#
# COMPACT_ATOMS: atom_id res chain seq x y z
N MET A 1 -15.50 -17.64 10.36
CA MET A 1 -16.16 -16.41 10.86
C MET A 1 -15.15 -15.69 11.73
N ALA A 2 -14.53 -14.63 11.21
CA ALA A 2 -13.65 -13.77 11.98
C ALA A 2 -14.46 -13.08 13.10
N ARG A 3 -13.91 -13.03 14.32
CA ARG A 3 -14.56 -12.30 15.42
C ARG A 3 -14.60 -10.81 15.05
N PRO A 4 -15.75 -10.13 15.21
CA PRO A 4 -15.79 -8.67 15.13
C PRO A 4 -14.81 -8.10 16.14
N TYR A 5 -13.89 -7.27 15.65
CA TYR A 5 -12.99 -6.50 16.49
C TYR A 5 -13.82 -5.47 17.27
N HIS A 6 -13.82 -5.58 18.60
CA HIS A 6 -14.49 -4.62 19.49
C HIS A 6 -13.41 -3.70 20.06
N PRO A 7 -13.26 -2.47 19.54
CA PRO A 7 -12.35 -1.53 20.15
C PRO A 7 -12.97 -1.11 21.48
N GLY A 8 -12.36 -1.54 22.58
CA GLY A 8 -12.38 -0.70 23.78
C GLY A 8 -11.75 0.66 23.46
N PRO A 9 -11.72 1.61 24.40
CA PRO A 9 -11.01 2.86 24.17
C PRO A 9 -9.57 2.56 23.73
N LYS A 10 -9.22 2.96 22.50
CA LYS A 10 -7.85 2.78 21.99
C LYS A 10 -6.99 3.90 22.55
N GLN A 11 -5.80 3.55 23.00
CA GLN A 11 -4.82 4.49 23.51
C GLN A 11 -3.66 4.54 22.52
N PHE A 12 -3.45 5.73 21.95
CA PHE A 12 -2.33 5.98 21.05
C PHE A 12 -1.36 6.98 21.65
N VAL A 13 -0.07 6.81 21.32
CA VAL A 13 0.98 7.79 21.59
C VAL A 13 1.48 8.33 20.26
N PHE A 14 1.46 9.65 20.08
CA PHE A 14 2.06 10.31 18.93
C PHE A 14 3.39 10.95 19.35
N ALA A 15 4.47 10.62 18.66
CA ALA A 15 5.81 11.08 19.00
C ALA A 15 6.57 11.55 17.76
N VAL A 16 7.49 12.49 17.94
CA VAL A 16 8.48 12.91 16.92
C VAL A 16 9.92 12.78 17.42
N GLY A 17 10.13 12.20 18.60
CA GLY A 17 11.46 12.04 19.21
C GLY A 17 12.02 13.30 19.89
N ASP A 18 11.22 14.34 20.04
CA ASP A 18 11.57 15.57 20.77
C ASP A 18 11.23 15.51 22.28
N GLY A 19 10.62 14.40 22.72
CA GLY A 19 10.16 14.19 24.09
C GLY A 19 8.81 14.84 24.43
N ASN A 20 8.13 15.48 23.46
CA ASN A 20 6.80 16.07 23.62
C ASN A 20 5.71 15.14 23.08
N ASP A 21 5.69 13.91 23.60
CA ASP A 21 4.77 12.88 23.14
C ASP A 21 3.32 13.22 23.53
N GLN A 22 2.39 12.99 22.61
CA GLN A 22 0.97 13.25 22.81
C GLN A 22 0.21 11.94 23.00
N GLN A 23 -0.27 11.70 24.21
CA GLN A 23 -1.18 10.59 24.52
C GLN A 23 -2.61 10.93 24.13
N VAL A 24 -3.29 10.02 23.44
CA VAL A 24 -4.64 10.18 22.92
C VAL A 24 -5.46 8.93 23.22
N SER A 25 -6.52 9.09 24.01
CA SER A 25 -7.51 8.02 24.27
C SER A 25 -8.78 8.33 23.48
N VAL A 26 -9.18 7.41 22.60
CA VAL A 26 -10.33 7.59 21.69
C VAL A 26 -11.28 6.42 21.75
N SER A 27 -12.55 6.67 21.42
CA SER A 27 -13.55 5.60 21.29
C SER A 27 -13.76 5.17 19.83
N ASP A 28 -13.24 5.95 18.88
CA ASP A 28 -13.43 5.77 17.44
C ASP A 28 -12.11 6.08 16.68
N PRO A 29 -11.68 5.25 15.72
CA PRO A 29 -10.55 5.54 14.83
C PRO A 29 -10.56 6.93 14.19
N GLN A 30 -11.74 7.47 13.84
CA GLN A 30 -11.85 8.81 13.25
C GLN A 30 -11.37 9.91 14.21
N GLU A 31 -11.60 9.76 15.52
CA GLU A 31 -11.12 10.70 16.53
C GLU A 31 -9.59 10.67 16.62
N ALA A 32 -8.97 9.49 16.53
CA ALA A 32 -7.52 9.35 16.47
C ALA A 32 -6.94 9.99 15.21
N TYR A 33 -7.58 9.79 14.05
CA TYR A 33 -7.17 10.41 12.80
C TYR A 33 -7.18 11.95 12.87
N VAL A 34 -8.23 12.54 13.44
CA VAL A 34 -8.32 14.01 13.60
C VAL A 34 -7.24 14.52 14.54
N ALA A 35 -7.02 13.83 15.67
CA ALA A 35 -5.97 14.19 16.62
C ALA A 35 -4.57 14.09 16.00
N PHE A 36 -4.30 13.03 15.24
CA PHE A 36 -3.03 12.83 14.56
C PHE A 36 -2.82 13.84 13.44
N SER A 37 -3.83 14.13 12.62
CA SER A 37 -3.74 15.14 11.56
C SER A 37 -3.36 16.51 12.12
N ALA A 38 -3.91 16.88 13.28
CA ALA A 38 -3.52 18.10 13.99
C ALA A 38 -2.11 18.02 14.57
N PHE A 39 -1.69 16.86 15.09
CA PHE A 39 -0.32 16.64 15.58
C PHE A 39 0.72 16.75 14.47
N PHE A 40 0.43 16.15 13.32
CA PHE A 40 1.24 16.10 12.10
C PHE A 40 1.36 17.48 11.44
N GLY A 41 0.23 18.18 11.23
CA GLY A 41 0.23 19.48 10.53
C GLY A 41 0.87 20.64 11.30
N ASN A 42 1.03 20.52 12.62
CA ASN A 42 1.63 21.56 13.47
C ASN A 42 3.14 21.40 13.66
N ARG A 43 3.75 20.36 13.08
CA ARG A 43 5.16 20.02 13.25
C ARG A 43 5.79 19.76 11.89
N ASP A 44 7.07 20.05 11.80
CA ASP A 44 7.92 19.63 10.68
C ASP A 44 9.01 18.74 11.29
N SER A 45 8.99 17.46 10.94
CA SER A 45 9.83 16.42 11.53
C SER A 45 10.15 15.38 10.46
N ASP A 46 11.36 14.84 10.51
CA ASP A 46 11.79 13.76 9.63
C ASP A 46 11.06 12.44 9.93
N THR A 47 10.58 12.29 11.17
CA THR A 47 9.93 11.07 11.66
C THR A 47 8.73 11.39 12.55
N TYR A 48 7.64 10.64 12.35
CA TYR A 48 6.45 10.63 13.20
C TYR A 48 6.15 9.19 13.59
N THR A 49 5.93 8.94 14.88
CA THR A 49 5.56 7.62 15.39
C THR A 49 4.15 7.68 15.96
N ILE A 50 3.35 6.67 15.64
CA ILE A 50 2.06 6.38 16.26
C ILE A 50 2.21 5.01 16.93
N GLU A 51 2.08 4.96 18.25
CA GLU A 51 2.14 3.69 19.00
C GLU A 51 0.74 3.33 19.51
N ASP A 52 0.31 2.08 19.27
CA ASP A 52 -0.80 1.42 19.96
C ASP A 52 -0.19 0.56 21.07
N GLU A 53 0.03 1.17 22.24
CA GLU A 53 0.69 0.51 23.38
C GLU A 53 -0.02 -0.80 23.79
N PRO A 54 -1.38 -0.84 23.90
CA PRO A 54 -2.09 -2.08 24.21
C PRO A 54 -1.86 -3.20 23.20
N ALA A 55 -1.72 -2.86 21.91
CA ALA A 55 -1.46 -3.84 20.86
C ALA A 55 0.03 -4.16 20.67
N SER A 56 0.95 -3.40 21.30
CA SER A 56 2.39 -3.49 21.04
C SER A 56 2.72 -3.35 19.56
N GLN A 57 2.10 -2.35 18.92
CA GLN A 57 2.27 -2.05 17.50
C GLN A 57 2.59 -0.57 17.32
N SER A 58 3.44 -0.25 16.36
CA SER A 58 3.75 1.12 16.00
C SER A 58 3.75 1.31 14.48
N LEU A 59 3.26 2.46 14.06
CA LEU A 59 3.39 2.99 12.70
C LEU A 59 4.37 4.15 12.73
N VAL A 60 5.41 4.11 11.91
CA VAL A 60 6.42 5.14 11.77
C VAL A 60 6.33 5.72 10.37
N LEU A 61 6.15 7.04 10.27
CA LEU A 61 6.14 7.78 9.03
C LEU A 61 7.49 8.50 8.91
N MET A 62 8.18 8.37 7.78
CA MET A 62 9.43 9.04 7.48
C MET A 62 9.27 9.89 6.21
N PRO A 63 8.58 11.06 6.27
CA PRO A 63 8.25 11.86 5.09
C PRO A 63 9.45 12.27 4.25
N ALA A 64 10.57 12.64 4.90
CA ALA A 64 11.80 13.04 4.21
C ALA A 64 12.40 11.91 3.36
N GLN A 65 12.14 10.65 3.72
CA GLN A 65 12.63 9.47 2.99
C GLN A 65 11.57 8.87 2.06
N GLY A 66 10.32 9.32 2.14
CA GLY A 66 9.23 8.68 1.40
C GLY A 66 8.92 7.26 1.89
N VAL A 67 9.13 6.97 3.19
CA VAL A 67 8.98 5.62 3.75
C VAL A 67 7.96 5.58 4.88
N ILE A 68 7.22 4.48 4.97
CA ILE A 68 6.44 4.08 6.14
C ILE A 68 7.09 2.81 6.70
N ALA A 69 7.21 2.71 8.02
CA ALA A 69 7.54 1.47 8.70
C ALA A 69 6.40 1.05 9.61
N ARG A 70 6.14 -0.25 9.69
CA ARG A 70 5.28 -0.84 10.71
C ARG A 70 6.12 -1.74 11.59
N ILE A 71 5.89 -1.65 12.90
CA ILE A 71 6.69 -2.33 13.91
C ILE A 71 5.75 -3.08 14.83
N GLU A 72 6.00 -4.37 15.02
CA GLU A 72 5.38 -5.16 16.08
C GLU A 72 6.43 -5.33 17.17
N THR A 73 6.20 -4.77 18.35
CA THR A 73 7.14 -4.71 19.48
C THR A 73 6.94 -5.86 20.49
N ALA A 74 6.14 -6.87 20.13
CA ALA A 74 5.92 -8.08 20.92
C ALA A 74 7.19 -8.98 21.01
N ASP A 75 7.03 -10.21 21.51
CA ASP A 75 8.12 -11.16 21.84
C ASP A 75 9.20 -11.37 20.76
N GLN A 76 8.90 -11.09 19.49
CA GLN A 76 9.87 -11.00 18.40
C GLN A 76 9.66 -9.68 17.65
N PRO A 77 10.48 -8.65 17.93
CA PRO A 77 10.37 -7.38 17.25
C PRO A 77 10.52 -7.57 15.74
N ARG A 78 9.46 -7.26 15.00
CA ARG A 78 9.47 -7.25 13.53
C ARG A 78 9.26 -5.84 13.06
N SER A 79 10.12 -5.40 12.15
CA SER A 79 9.95 -4.13 11.45
C SER A 79 9.82 -4.44 9.98
N GLU A 80 8.87 -3.78 9.33
CA GLU A 80 8.73 -3.84 7.90
C GLU A 80 8.57 -2.44 7.33
N TYR A 81 9.11 -2.24 6.14
CA TYR A 81 9.26 -0.94 5.50
C TYR A 81 8.58 -0.94 4.14
N LEU A 82 7.91 0.15 3.83
CA LEU A 82 7.21 0.39 2.58
C LEU A 82 7.66 1.74 2.01
N GLN A 83 8.13 1.75 0.76
CA GLN A 83 8.30 3.00 0.02
C GLN A 83 6.91 3.52 -0.39
N VAL A 84 6.59 4.74 -0.01
CA VAL A 84 5.36 5.42 -0.47
C VAL A 84 5.68 6.30 -1.66
N GLY A 85 4.97 6.07 -2.77
CA GLY A 85 5.08 6.83 -4.04
C GLY A 85 4.49 8.24 -3.99
N GLY A 86 4.55 8.92 -2.85
CA GLY A 86 4.06 10.29 -2.69
C GLY A 86 3.49 10.60 -1.31
N ALA A 87 3.49 11.89 -0.94
CA ALA A 87 3.04 12.37 0.37
C ALA A 87 1.56 12.04 0.70
N ASN A 88 0.75 11.76 -0.33
CA ASN A 88 -0.68 11.49 -0.18
C ASN A 88 -1.02 10.14 0.46
N ARG A 89 -0.03 9.25 0.68
CA ARG A 89 -0.29 7.93 1.28
C ARG A 89 -0.15 7.89 2.80
N TYR A 90 0.54 8.87 3.42
CA TYR A 90 0.76 8.88 4.87
C TYR A 90 -0.52 8.95 5.70
N LEU A 91 -1.36 9.95 5.45
CA LEU A 91 -2.60 10.14 6.21
C LEU A 91 -3.59 8.97 5.99
N PRO A 92 -3.84 8.50 4.75
CA PRO A 92 -4.64 7.28 4.54
C PRO A 92 -4.09 6.05 5.29
N SER A 93 -2.78 5.81 5.27
CA SER A 93 -2.19 4.70 6.02
C SER A 93 -2.41 4.85 7.53
N THR A 94 -2.34 6.06 8.09
CA THR A 94 -2.63 6.27 9.51
C THR A 94 -4.08 5.91 9.87
N MET A 95 -5.05 6.24 9.02
CA MET A 95 -6.45 5.89 9.24
C MET A 95 -6.62 4.36 9.35
N LEU A 96 -6.05 3.63 8.39
CA LEU A 96 -6.17 2.18 8.34
C LEU A 96 -5.46 1.49 9.51
N PHE A 97 -4.36 2.06 9.99
CA PHE A 97 -3.73 1.64 11.23
C PHE A 97 -4.62 1.91 12.45
N PHE A 98 -5.27 3.07 12.53
CA PHE A 98 -6.22 3.35 13.62
C PHE A 98 -7.42 2.41 13.63
N GLU A 99 -7.90 1.99 12.46
CA GLU A 99 -9.01 1.04 12.35
C GLU A 99 -8.58 -0.38 12.70
N ASN A 100 -7.53 -0.87 12.04
CA ASN A 100 -7.24 -2.29 11.92
C ASN A 100 -5.81 -2.67 12.41
N GLY A 101 -5.06 -1.72 12.95
CA GLY A 101 -3.69 -1.93 13.43
C GLY A 101 -2.74 -2.36 12.33
N TYR A 102 -1.73 -3.14 12.69
CA TYR A 102 -0.67 -3.64 11.80
C TYR A 102 -1.20 -4.35 10.54
N ALA A 103 -2.23 -5.20 10.70
CA ALA A 103 -2.85 -5.96 9.60
C ALA A 103 -3.68 -5.07 8.66
N GLY A 104 -4.14 -3.92 9.16
CA GLY A 104 -4.79 -2.89 8.37
C GLY A 104 -3.93 -2.36 7.23
N LEU A 105 -2.62 -2.58 7.26
CA LEU A 105 -1.68 -2.06 6.28
C LEU A 105 -1.27 -3.09 5.23
N ASP A 106 -1.75 -4.34 5.33
CA ASP A 106 -1.33 -5.45 4.46
C ASP A 106 -1.68 -5.23 2.98
N HIS A 107 -2.67 -4.39 2.69
CA HIS A 107 -3.06 -4.08 1.31
C HIS A 107 -2.17 -3.02 0.65
N PHE A 108 -1.25 -2.40 1.39
CA PHE A 108 -0.30 -1.46 0.81
C PHE A 108 0.95 -2.16 0.29
N GLY A 109 1.08 -2.24 -1.04
CA GLY A 109 2.34 -2.57 -1.73
C GLY A 109 3.14 -3.74 -1.14
N GLN A 110 4.46 -3.73 -1.34
CA GLN A 110 5.36 -4.70 -0.72
C GLN A 110 6.04 -4.08 0.50
N TRP A 111 5.90 -4.81 1.60
CA TRP A 111 6.62 -4.59 2.84
C TRP A 111 7.94 -5.36 2.81
N PHE A 112 9.04 -4.66 3.11
CA PHE A 112 10.40 -5.21 3.16
C PHE A 112 10.87 -5.33 4.60
N SER A 113 11.57 -6.40 4.95
CA SER A 113 12.08 -6.60 6.31
C SER A 113 13.30 -5.72 6.62
N ASP A 114 14.00 -5.25 5.60
CA ASP A 114 15.15 -4.36 5.72
C ASP A 114 14.91 -3.07 4.94
N LEU A 115 15.32 -1.93 5.51
CA LEU A 115 15.25 -0.64 4.85
C LEU A 115 16.16 -0.60 3.62
N ALA A 116 17.29 -1.32 3.65
CA ALA A 116 18.23 -1.39 2.52
C ALA A 116 17.62 -2.04 1.27
N ASP A 117 16.58 -2.87 1.42
CA ASP A 117 15.86 -3.44 0.28
C ASP A 117 15.08 -2.36 -0.51
N LEU A 118 14.81 -1.20 0.11
CA LEU A 118 14.21 -0.05 -0.56
C LEU A 118 15.19 0.66 -1.51
N ASP A 119 16.51 0.52 -1.34
CA ASP A 119 17.51 1.14 -2.22
C ASP A 119 17.54 0.50 -3.62
N ALA A 120 16.89 -0.65 -3.80
CA ALA A 120 16.72 -1.26 -5.12
C ALA A 120 15.88 -0.37 -6.05
N SER A 121 16.22 -0.38 -7.34
CA SER A 121 15.44 0.36 -8.34
C SER A 121 13.96 -0.10 -8.33
N PRO A 122 12.99 0.79 -8.64
CA PRO A 122 11.59 0.42 -8.70
C PRO A 122 11.33 -0.85 -9.53
N GLU A 123 12.00 -1.00 -10.67
CA GLU A 123 11.88 -2.17 -11.55
C GLU A 123 12.41 -3.44 -10.89
N THR A 124 13.53 -3.36 -10.17
CA THR A 124 14.07 -4.50 -9.41
C THR A 124 13.12 -4.91 -8.29
N ARG A 125 12.52 -3.94 -7.59
CA ARG A 125 11.54 -4.22 -6.53
C ARG A 125 10.30 -4.90 -7.10
N GLY A 126 9.71 -4.35 -8.16
CA GLY A 126 8.55 -4.94 -8.84
C GLY A 126 8.82 -6.36 -9.35
N ALA A 127 9.97 -6.58 -9.99
CA ALA A 127 10.36 -7.92 -10.44
C ALA A 127 10.58 -8.91 -9.28
N THR A 128 11.17 -8.44 -8.18
CA THR A 128 11.37 -9.26 -6.97
C THR A 128 10.03 -9.63 -6.35
N ARG A 129 9.07 -8.70 -6.29
CA ARG A 129 7.71 -8.94 -5.80
C ARG A 129 7.01 -10.02 -6.62
N ALA A 130 6.98 -9.85 -7.95
CA ALA A 130 6.39 -10.84 -8.84
C ALA A 130 7.03 -12.23 -8.69
N ALA A 131 8.34 -12.31 -8.44
CA ALA A 131 9.04 -13.58 -8.24
C ALA A 131 8.64 -14.32 -6.95
N THR A 132 8.06 -13.64 -5.96
CA THR A 132 7.51 -14.30 -4.75
C THR A 132 6.18 -14.98 -5.01
N ILE A 133 5.47 -14.57 -6.06
CA ILE A 133 4.18 -15.11 -6.46
C ILE A 133 4.43 -16.32 -7.38
N THR A 134 4.24 -17.50 -6.81
CA THR A 134 4.60 -18.77 -7.48
C THR A 134 3.39 -19.58 -7.96
N THR A 135 2.18 -19.07 -7.75
CA THR A 135 0.94 -19.75 -8.13
C THR A 135 0.06 -18.87 -9.00
N GLU A 136 -0.68 -19.48 -9.91
CA GLU A 136 -1.60 -18.77 -10.83
C GLU A 136 -2.69 -18.00 -10.07
N VAL A 137 -3.27 -18.60 -9.02
CA VAL A 137 -4.32 -17.95 -8.21
C VAL A 137 -3.81 -16.67 -7.55
N ALA A 138 -2.64 -16.74 -6.89
CA ALA A 138 -2.06 -15.56 -6.26
C ALA A 138 -1.66 -14.47 -7.28
N ALA A 139 -1.24 -14.88 -8.49
CA ALA A 139 -0.94 -13.93 -9.56
C ALA A 139 -2.21 -13.23 -10.08
N ILE A 140 -3.33 -13.95 -10.21
CA ILE A 140 -4.63 -13.38 -10.59
C ILE A 140 -5.12 -12.40 -9.52
N GLU A 141 -5.05 -12.78 -8.24
CA GLU A 141 -5.45 -11.92 -7.12
C GLU A 141 -4.62 -10.63 -7.06
N GLU A 142 -3.30 -10.74 -7.26
CA GLU A 142 -2.42 -9.57 -7.27
C GLU A 142 -2.68 -8.66 -8.47
N VAL A 143 -2.91 -9.21 -9.67
CA VAL A 143 -3.28 -8.42 -10.86
C VAL A 143 -4.63 -7.70 -10.62
N ALA A 144 -5.60 -8.35 -9.98
CA ALA A 144 -6.87 -7.73 -9.62
C ALA A 144 -6.73 -6.59 -8.62
N ARG A 145 -5.84 -6.73 -7.63
CA ARG A 145 -5.52 -5.63 -6.71
C ARG A 145 -4.92 -4.44 -7.46
N ILE A 146 -3.93 -4.66 -8.34
CA ILE A 146 -3.32 -3.58 -9.14
C ILE A 146 -4.37 -2.90 -10.04
N TRP A 147 -5.27 -3.68 -10.61
CA TRP A 147 -6.38 -3.15 -11.42
C TRP A 147 -7.35 -2.32 -10.58
N ALA A 148 -7.68 -2.74 -9.36
CA ALA A 148 -8.59 -1.99 -8.49
C ALA A 148 -8.09 -0.58 -8.15
N ASP A 149 -6.77 -0.40 -8.08
CA ASP A 149 -6.16 0.89 -7.72
C ASP A 149 -6.21 1.92 -8.88
N SER A 150 -6.17 1.48 -10.14
CA SER A 150 -5.92 2.38 -11.28
C SER A 150 -6.51 1.94 -12.62
N GLY A 151 -7.20 0.81 -12.64
CA GLY A 151 -7.60 0.12 -13.85
C GLY A 151 -8.96 0.55 -14.37
N ILE A 152 -9.10 0.50 -15.69
CA ILE A 152 -10.37 0.66 -16.38
C ILE A 152 -10.54 -0.43 -17.43
N VAL A 153 -11.79 -0.62 -17.86
CA VAL A 153 -12.11 -1.34 -19.09
C VAL A 153 -12.13 -0.32 -20.22
N ASP A 154 -11.45 -0.60 -21.33
CA ASP A 154 -11.47 0.29 -22.48
C ASP A 154 -12.90 0.37 -23.09
N PRO A 155 -13.27 1.46 -23.80
CA PRO A 155 -14.62 1.62 -24.36
C PRO A 155 -15.09 0.53 -25.35
N SER A 156 -14.17 -0.30 -25.88
CA SER A 156 -14.50 -1.43 -26.76
C SER A 156 -14.75 -2.74 -26.02
N ASP A 157 -14.58 -2.78 -24.69
CA ASP A 157 -14.63 -3.98 -23.84
C ASP A 157 -13.64 -5.09 -24.27
N GLN A 158 -12.57 -4.74 -24.99
CA GLN A 158 -11.58 -5.70 -25.49
C GLN A 158 -10.29 -5.70 -24.68
N TYR A 159 -10.05 -4.63 -23.92
CA TYR A 159 -8.81 -4.41 -23.20
C TYR A 159 -9.05 -3.96 -21.77
N TYR A 160 -8.21 -4.47 -20.89
CA TYR A 160 -8.00 -3.91 -19.57
C TYR A 160 -6.83 -2.92 -19.65
N VAL A 161 -7.07 -1.70 -19.19
CA VAL A 161 -6.06 -0.63 -19.13
C VAL A 161 -5.69 -0.43 -17.68
N PHE A 162 -4.41 -0.55 -17.37
CA PHE A 162 -3.86 -0.26 -16.05
C PHE A 162 -3.16 1.10 -16.08
N PHE A 163 -3.17 1.80 -14.93
CA PHE A 163 -2.49 3.09 -14.76
C PHE A 163 -3.05 4.23 -15.62
N ASP A 164 -4.34 4.20 -15.99
CA ASP A 164 -5.03 5.18 -16.88
C ASP A 164 -4.98 6.65 -16.38
N SER A 165 -4.56 6.86 -15.13
CA SER A 165 -4.49 8.17 -14.48
C SER A 165 -3.15 8.47 -13.79
N HIS A 166 -2.15 7.62 -13.99
CA HIS A 166 -0.87 7.69 -13.28
C HIS A 166 0.27 8.04 -14.23
N ASP A 167 1.23 8.84 -13.76
CA ASP A 167 2.43 9.14 -14.53
C ASP A 167 3.31 7.89 -14.68
N VAL A 168 4.18 7.87 -15.72
CA VAL A 168 5.17 6.82 -15.90
C VAL A 168 6.05 6.65 -14.65
N ASP A 169 6.32 7.71 -13.91
CA ASP A 169 7.17 7.70 -12.72
C ASP A 169 6.46 7.26 -11.44
N ASP A 170 5.13 7.46 -11.33
CA ASP A 170 4.39 7.22 -10.08
C ASP A 170 4.34 5.73 -9.68
N ASP A 171 4.17 4.83 -10.65
CA ASP A 171 3.96 3.39 -10.39
C ASP A 171 4.99 2.47 -11.03
N ARG A 172 6.23 2.93 -11.22
CA ARG A 172 7.28 2.12 -11.91
C ARG A 172 7.48 0.73 -11.33
N ALA A 173 7.40 0.58 -10.01
CA ALA A 173 7.55 -0.72 -9.34
C ALA A 173 6.33 -1.62 -9.58
N GLU A 174 5.12 -1.10 -9.39
CA GLU A 174 3.89 -1.85 -9.58
C GLU A 174 3.66 -2.21 -11.06
N ARG A 175 4.06 -1.33 -11.97
CA ARG A 175 4.11 -1.62 -13.41
C ARG A 175 5.10 -2.75 -13.71
N ALA A 176 6.32 -2.71 -13.16
CA ALA A 176 7.29 -3.77 -13.38
C ALA A 176 6.83 -5.12 -12.82
N GLU A 177 6.13 -5.11 -11.68
CA GLU A 177 5.45 -6.27 -11.12
C GLU A 177 4.37 -6.79 -12.07
N LEU A 178 3.41 -5.93 -12.47
CA LEU A 178 2.32 -6.28 -13.38
C LEU A 178 2.87 -6.93 -14.65
N LEU A 179 3.90 -6.34 -15.27
CA LEU A 179 4.52 -6.87 -16.48
C LEU A 179 5.09 -8.28 -16.30
N LYS A 180 5.56 -8.64 -15.11
CA LYS A 180 6.01 -9.99 -14.79
C LYS A 180 4.87 -10.95 -14.50
N LEU A 181 3.81 -10.48 -13.84
CA LEU A 181 2.64 -11.31 -13.57
C LEU A 181 1.86 -11.65 -14.84
N ILE A 182 1.66 -10.69 -15.76
CA ILE A 182 0.99 -10.96 -17.04
C ILE A 182 1.82 -11.91 -17.92
N GLU A 183 3.16 -11.80 -17.89
CA GLU A 183 4.09 -12.73 -18.54
C GLU A 183 3.93 -14.14 -17.96
N PHE A 184 3.92 -14.25 -16.62
CA PHE A 184 3.73 -15.51 -15.90
C PHE A 184 2.37 -16.16 -16.19
N LEU A 185 1.30 -15.37 -16.28
CA LEU A 185 -0.07 -15.81 -16.55
C LEU A 185 -0.33 -16.11 -18.03
N GLY A 186 0.59 -15.74 -18.93
CA GLY A 186 0.42 -15.86 -20.38
C GLY A 186 -0.64 -14.92 -20.95
N ILE A 187 -0.91 -13.80 -20.28
CA ILE A 187 -1.89 -12.79 -20.71
C ILE A 187 -1.26 -11.93 -21.81
N GLU A 188 -2.02 -11.70 -22.89
CA GLU A 188 -1.54 -10.96 -24.04
C GLU A 188 -1.50 -9.45 -23.74
N ARG A 189 -0.27 -8.91 -23.62
CA ARG A 189 -0.02 -7.48 -23.66
C ARG A 189 -0.10 -6.98 -25.10
N VAL A 190 -0.79 -5.87 -25.32
CA VAL A 190 -0.87 -5.19 -26.62
C VAL A 190 -0.09 -3.88 -26.61
N ASP A 191 0.21 -3.36 -27.80
CA ASP A 191 0.84 -2.06 -27.97
C ASP A 191 -0.10 -0.96 -27.47
N THR A 192 0.46 -0.02 -26.70
CA THR A 192 -0.26 1.15 -26.20
C THR A 192 -0.71 2.03 -27.38
N PRO A 193 -1.99 2.43 -27.46
CA PRO A 193 -2.48 3.33 -28.51
C PRO A 193 -1.74 4.67 -28.53
N ALA A 194 -1.74 5.36 -29.68
CA ALA A 194 -1.04 6.64 -29.81
C ALA A 194 -1.62 7.77 -28.94
N GLU A 195 -2.85 7.63 -28.46
CA GLU A 195 -3.56 8.62 -27.62
C GLU A 195 -3.51 8.27 -26.12
N ALA A 196 -2.95 7.11 -25.75
CA ALA A 196 -2.85 6.67 -24.37
C ALA A 196 -1.77 7.43 -23.60
N SER A 197 -1.97 7.54 -22.30
CA SER A 197 -1.03 8.20 -21.39
C SER A 197 0.26 7.41 -21.28
N ASP A 198 1.37 8.13 -21.08
CA ASP A 198 2.67 7.51 -20.90
C ASP A 198 2.66 6.61 -19.66
N GLY A 199 2.96 5.32 -19.86
CA GLY A 199 2.99 4.34 -18.77
C GLY A 199 1.74 3.46 -18.64
N GLU A 200 0.70 3.68 -19.42
CA GLU A 200 -0.43 2.75 -19.48
C GLU A 200 0.01 1.35 -19.93
N VAL A 201 -0.56 0.32 -19.29
CA VAL A 201 -0.39 -1.08 -19.69
C VAL A 201 -1.71 -1.62 -20.19
N TRP A 202 -1.73 -2.00 -21.47
CA TRP A 202 -2.90 -2.53 -22.15
C TRP A 202 -2.76 -4.05 -22.29
N VAL A 203 -3.75 -4.79 -21.79
CA VAL A 203 -3.82 -6.24 -21.94
C VAL A 203 -5.17 -6.65 -22.50
N ARG A 204 -5.21 -7.70 -23.32
CA ARG A 204 -6.47 -8.28 -23.80
C ARG A 204 -7.26 -8.83 -22.62
N THR A 205 -8.59 -8.69 -22.67
CA THR A 205 -9.48 -9.26 -21.66
C THR A 205 -9.26 -10.76 -21.48
N ASP A 206 -9.32 -11.23 -20.23
CA ASP A 206 -9.09 -12.61 -19.85
C ASP A 206 -10.19 -13.04 -18.87
N PRO A 207 -11.00 -14.07 -19.18
CA PRO A 207 -12.09 -14.54 -18.31
C PRO A 207 -11.69 -14.87 -16.87
N ARG A 208 -10.40 -15.18 -16.64
CA ARG A 208 -9.88 -15.42 -15.28
C ARG A 208 -9.81 -14.13 -14.46
N LEU A 209 -9.59 -12.99 -15.11
CA LEU A 209 -9.55 -11.67 -14.47
C LEU A 209 -10.95 -11.08 -14.29
N ASP A 210 -11.88 -11.30 -15.23
CA ASP A 210 -13.26 -10.81 -15.18
C ASP A 210 -13.92 -11.06 -13.81
N VAL A 211 -13.80 -12.28 -13.30
CA VAL A 211 -14.40 -12.71 -12.02
C VAL A 211 -13.82 -11.97 -10.82
N GLU A 212 -12.52 -11.67 -10.84
CA GLU A 212 -11.90 -10.94 -9.74
C GLU A 212 -12.14 -9.44 -9.90
N PHE A 213 -12.08 -8.88 -11.10
CA PHE A 213 -12.32 -7.44 -11.30
C PHE A 213 -13.73 -7.03 -10.86
N GLU A 214 -14.75 -7.88 -11.11
CA GLU A 214 -16.10 -7.68 -10.57
C GLU A 214 -16.18 -7.70 -9.03
N ARG A 215 -15.25 -8.37 -8.35
CA ARG A 215 -15.21 -8.42 -6.87
C ARG A 215 -14.51 -7.22 -6.25
N TRP A 216 -13.58 -6.63 -6.99
CA TRP A 216 -12.74 -5.53 -6.52
C TRP A 216 -13.23 -4.14 -6.98
N SER A 217 -14.11 -4.07 -8.00
CA SER A 217 -14.84 -2.85 -8.40
C SER A 217 -15.98 -2.50 -7.44
#